data_AF-A0A520K4D2-F1
#
_entry.id   AF-A0A520K4D2-F1
#
_cell.length_a   1.000
_cell.length_b   1.000
_cell.length_c   1.000
_cell.angle_alpha   90.00
_cell.angle_beta   90.00
_cell.angle_gamma   90.00
#
_symmetry.space_group_name_H-M   'P 1'
#
loop_
_entity.id
_entity.type
_entity.pdbx_description
1 polymer ?
#
loop_
_entity_poly.entity_id
_entity_poly.type
_entity_poly.pdbx_seq_one_letter_code
_entity_poly.pdbx_strand_id
1 'polypeptide(L)'
;MDASSGIIGAMFMISNSLLYPTIVILLGLVAWALISVGQFLSEYASRSRDISKLKAGCRDAKRYMQMQDYKKAAEALKISGSNDFLRNFLNDLVESLKESKFSVEAEKLLQDYELKITKEFEKARLVVKWGPMFGLMGTLIPLGPALMGLTAGNIQQLATNLVVAFATTVLGLLAGGIAYTILLVKKRWYTQDLSDMEYVVEMLK
;
A
#
# COMPACT_ATOMS: atom_id res chain seq x y z
N MET A 1 -4.59 -9.92 -51.46
CA MET A 1 -3.93 -9.54 -50.19
C MET A 1 -5.04 -9.26 -49.22
N ASP A 2 -5.39 -10.26 -48.42
CA ASP A 2 -6.66 -10.31 -47.72
C ASP A 2 -6.59 -9.42 -46.49
N ALA A 3 -7.55 -8.53 -46.29
CA ALA A 3 -7.57 -7.55 -45.20
C ALA A 3 -7.31 -8.18 -43.80
N SER A 4 -7.67 -9.46 -43.63
CA SER A 4 -7.38 -10.28 -42.45
C SER A 4 -5.87 -10.42 -42.15
N SER A 5 -5.04 -10.63 -43.18
CA SER A 5 -3.57 -10.77 -43.03
C SER A 5 -2.90 -9.49 -42.54
N GLY A 6 -3.39 -8.33 -42.96
CA GLY A 6 -2.91 -7.02 -42.51
C GLY A 6 -3.25 -6.76 -41.04
N ILE A 7 -4.45 -7.13 -40.59
CA ILE A 7 -4.90 -6.95 -39.20
C ILE A 7 -4.07 -7.82 -38.25
N ILE A 8 -3.85 -9.10 -38.58
CA ILE A 8 -3.06 -10.02 -37.76
C ILE A 8 -1.60 -9.54 -37.64
N GLY A 9 -1.01 -9.07 -38.75
CA GLY A 9 0.34 -8.51 -38.74
C GLY A 9 0.46 -7.27 -37.86
N ALA A 10 -0.52 -6.35 -37.92
CA ALA A 10 -0.56 -5.18 -37.07
C ALA A 10 -0.70 -5.55 -35.57
N MET A 11 -1.59 -6.48 -35.23
CA MET A 11 -1.76 -6.98 -33.86
C MET A 11 -0.47 -7.60 -33.31
N PHE A 12 0.22 -8.40 -34.13
CA PHE A 12 1.49 -9.02 -33.75
C PHE A 12 2.58 -7.96 -33.50
N MET A 13 2.69 -6.96 -34.37
CA MET A 13 3.68 -5.89 -34.25
C MET A 13 3.42 -5.02 -33.01
N ILE A 14 2.17 -4.70 -32.73
CA ILE A 14 1.77 -3.97 -31.51
C ILE A 14 2.11 -4.80 -30.27
N SER A 15 1.67 -6.06 -30.21
CA SER A 15 1.93 -6.94 -29.07
C SER A 15 3.43 -7.09 -28.79
N ASN A 16 4.24 -7.34 -29.81
CA ASN A 16 5.68 -7.50 -29.66
C ASN A 16 6.38 -6.20 -29.24
N SER A 17 5.89 -5.04 -29.69
CA SER A 17 6.38 -3.73 -29.25
C SER A 17 6.09 -3.47 -27.78
N LEU A 18 5.02 -4.06 -27.22
CA LEU A 18 4.67 -3.98 -25.81
C LEU A 18 5.54 -4.86 -24.90
N LEU A 19 6.35 -5.77 -25.44
CA LEU A 19 7.20 -6.68 -24.65
C LEU A 19 8.18 -5.89 -23.76
N TYR A 20 8.96 -4.99 -24.36
CA TYR A 20 9.95 -4.21 -23.62
C TYR A 20 9.31 -3.28 -22.56
N PRO A 21 8.27 -2.48 -22.89
CA PRO A 21 7.54 -1.71 -21.88
C PRO A 21 7.01 -2.58 -20.73
N THR A 22 6.46 -3.77 -21.04
CA THR A 22 5.93 -4.71 -20.03
C THR A 22 7.03 -5.15 -19.06
N ILE A 23 8.20 -5.53 -19.57
CA ILE A 23 9.34 -5.96 -18.75
C ILE A 23 9.85 -4.79 -17.89
N VAL A 24 9.96 -3.58 -18.45
CA VAL A 24 10.41 -2.40 -17.69
C VAL A 24 9.45 -2.06 -16.56
N ILE A 25 8.14 -2.06 -16.81
CA ILE A 25 7.12 -1.83 -15.78
C ILE A 25 7.20 -2.91 -14.71
N LEU A 26 7.31 -4.19 -15.11
CA LEU A 26 7.42 -5.30 -14.19
C LEU A 26 8.64 -5.18 -13.27
N LEU A 27 9.81 -4.84 -13.81
CA LEU A 27 11.02 -4.61 -13.01
C LEU A 27 10.84 -3.44 -12.04
N GLY A 28 10.16 -2.37 -12.46
CA GLY A 28 9.77 -1.27 -11.59
C GLY A 28 8.87 -1.71 -10.43
N LEU A 29 7.87 -2.56 -10.70
CA LEU A 29 6.98 -3.12 -9.67
C LEU A 29 7.74 -4.01 -8.68
N VAL A 30 8.68 -4.82 -9.17
CA VAL A 30 9.55 -5.66 -8.31
C VAL A 30 10.43 -4.78 -7.42
N ALA A 31 11.08 -3.76 -7.98
CA ALA A 31 11.90 -2.84 -7.22
C ALA A 31 11.08 -2.12 -6.13
N TRP A 32 9.88 -1.64 -6.49
CA TRP A 32 8.96 -1.04 -5.54
C TRP A 32 8.55 -2.02 -4.42
N ALA A 33 8.27 -3.29 -4.76
CA ALA A 33 7.94 -4.32 -3.77
C ALA A 33 9.09 -4.55 -2.79
N LEU A 34 10.34 -4.63 -3.29
CA LEU A 34 11.53 -4.82 -2.44
C LEU A 34 11.75 -3.62 -1.49
N ILE A 35 11.62 -2.40 -1.99
CA ILE A 35 11.72 -1.18 -1.15
C ILE A 35 10.62 -1.17 -0.08
N SER A 36 9.40 -1.56 -0.46
CA SER A 36 8.24 -1.61 0.44
C SER A 36 8.42 -2.64 1.56
N VAL A 37 9.10 -3.76 1.29
CA VAL A 37 9.47 -4.73 2.34
C VAL A 37 10.38 -4.11 3.38
N GLY A 38 11.41 -3.36 2.96
CA GLY A 38 12.32 -2.68 3.88
C GLY A 38 11.59 -1.68 4.78
N GLN A 39 10.72 -0.86 4.20
CA GLN A 39 9.88 0.10 4.95
C GLN A 39 8.95 -0.62 5.92
N PHE A 40 8.31 -1.70 5.46
CA PHE A 40 7.40 -2.51 6.27
C PHE A 40 8.12 -3.17 7.46
N LEU A 41 9.32 -3.70 7.26
CA LEU A 41 10.13 -4.29 8.35
C LEU A 41 10.54 -3.24 9.38
N SER A 42 10.90 -2.04 8.94
CA SER A 42 11.20 -0.92 9.85
C SER A 42 9.97 -0.52 10.67
N GLU A 43 8.80 -0.41 10.05
CA GLU A 43 7.54 -0.08 10.72
C GLU A 43 7.06 -1.20 11.64
N TYR A 44 7.35 -2.47 11.29
CA TYR A 44 7.07 -3.62 12.13
C TYR A 44 7.90 -3.61 13.41
N ALA A 45 9.19 -3.32 13.28
CA ALA A 45 10.13 -3.33 14.41
C ALA A 45 9.90 -2.16 15.37
N SER A 46 9.46 -0.99 14.87
CA SER A 46 9.18 0.19 15.70
C SER A 46 7.82 0.16 16.39
N ARG A 47 6.90 -0.72 15.98
CA ARG A 47 5.56 -0.82 16.55
C ARG A 47 5.57 -1.55 17.90
N SER A 48 5.66 -0.78 18.99
CA SER A 48 5.28 -1.24 20.33
C SER A 48 3.91 -0.68 20.71
N ARG A 49 2.84 -1.46 20.50
CA ARG A 49 1.48 -1.08 20.91
C ARG A 49 1.37 -1.12 22.44
N ASP A 50 1.24 0.05 23.07
CA ASP A 50 1.08 0.17 24.52
C ASP A 50 -0.31 0.76 24.86
N ILE A 51 -1.34 -0.11 24.77
CA ILE A 51 -2.75 0.25 25.03
C ILE A 51 -2.94 0.78 26.46
N SER A 52 -2.14 0.28 27.40
CA SER A 52 -2.22 0.67 28.81
C SER A 52 -1.85 2.13 29.00
N LYS A 53 -0.79 2.61 28.32
CA LYS A 53 -0.42 4.03 28.32
C LYS A 53 -1.48 4.91 27.67
N LEU A 54 -2.06 4.47 26.55
CA LEU A 54 -3.12 5.22 25.87
C LEU A 54 -4.35 5.41 26.78
N LYS A 55 -4.81 4.33 27.42
CA LYS A 55 -5.96 4.38 28.34
C LYS A 55 -5.70 5.25 29.57
N ALA A 56 -4.49 5.20 30.14
CA ALA A 56 -4.10 6.06 31.25
C ALA A 56 -4.10 7.54 30.80
N GLY A 57 -3.51 7.83 29.65
CA GLY A 57 -3.52 9.12 28.98
C GLY A 57 -4.88 9.75 28.79
N CYS A 58 -5.81 8.99 28.17
CA CYS A 58 -7.17 9.45 27.95
C CYS A 58 -7.90 9.74 29.26
N ARG A 59 -7.68 8.92 30.29
CA ARG A 59 -8.31 9.11 31.61
C ARG A 59 -7.79 10.39 32.28
N ASP A 60 -6.49 10.62 32.24
CA ASP A 60 -5.88 11.82 32.79
C ASP A 60 -6.32 13.07 32.01
N ALA A 61 -6.34 13.00 30.68
CA ALA A 61 -6.82 14.09 29.83
C ALA A 61 -8.28 14.46 30.10
N LYS A 62 -9.17 13.46 30.25
CA LYS A 62 -10.57 13.69 30.64
C LYS A 62 -10.67 14.37 32.00
N ARG A 63 -9.84 13.97 32.98
CA ARG A 63 -9.79 14.59 34.30
C ARG A 63 -9.34 16.05 34.23
N TYR A 64 -8.34 16.36 33.42
CA TYR A 64 -7.86 17.73 33.23
C TYR A 64 -8.85 18.61 32.44
N MET A 65 -9.57 18.06 31.46
CA MET A 65 -10.68 18.76 30.81
C MET A 65 -11.81 19.11 31.78
N GLN A 66 -12.14 18.22 32.72
CA GLN A 66 -13.12 18.51 33.78
C GLN A 66 -12.64 19.62 34.73
N MET A 67 -11.33 19.75 34.93
CA MET A 67 -10.73 20.83 35.72
C MET A 67 -10.50 22.13 34.90
N GLN A 68 -11.02 22.21 33.66
CA GLN A 68 -10.80 23.32 32.71
C GLN A 68 -9.32 23.62 32.40
N ASP A 69 -8.41 22.67 32.65
CA ASP A 69 -6.98 22.80 32.35
C ASP A 69 -6.66 22.10 31.02
N TYR A 70 -7.05 22.76 29.92
CA TYR A 70 -6.85 22.26 28.55
C TYR A 70 -5.37 22.06 28.19
N LYS A 71 -4.45 22.80 28.85
CA LYS A 71 -3.00 22.66 28.61
C LYS A 71 -2.46 21.35 29.16
N LYS A 72 -2.84 20.98 30.39
CA LYS A 72 -2.45 19.68 30.96
C LYS A 72 -3.15 18.51 30.29
N ALA A 73 -4.39 18.68 29.86
CA ALA A 73 -5.09 17.67 29.05
C ALA A 73 -4.34 17.38 27.74
N ALA A 74 -3.89 18.44 27.07
CA ALA A 74 -3.11 18.35 25.84
C ALA A 74 -1.76 17.64 26.04
N GLU A 75 -1.02 17.96 27.10
CA GLU A 75 0.25 17.28 27.41
C GLU A 75 0.05 15.79 27.72
N ALA A 76 -0.98 15.45 28.50
CA ALA A 76 -1.30 14.05 28.82
C ALA A 76 -1.62 13.23 27.55
N LEU A 77 -2.37 13.80 26.60
CA LEU A 77 -2.66 13.15 25.31
C LEU A 77 -1.39 12.97 24.47
N LYS A 78 -0.56 14.01 24.32
CA LYS A 78 0.68 13.93 23.51
C LYS A 78 1.64 12.84 23.97
N ILE A 79 1.79 12.65 25.28
CA ILE A 79 2.71 11.66 25.86
C ILE A 79 2.16 10.23 25.67
N SER A 80 0.85 10.09 25.49
CA SER A 80 0.15 8.81 25.46
C SER A 80 0.07 8.15 24.08
N GLY A 81 0.47 8.87 23.03
CA GLY A 81 0.53 8.32 21.67
C GLY A 81 1.57 7.21 21.56
N SER A 82 1.09 5.99 21.29
CA SER A 82 1.91 4.77 21.22
C SER A 82 2.68 4.62 19.91
N ASN A 83 2.19 5.21 18.82
CA ASN A 83 2.76 5.15 17.47
C ASN A 83 2.87 6.56 16.89
N ASP A 84 3.78 6.78 15.93
CA ASP A 84 3.96 8.09 15.26
C ASP A 84 2.66 8.58 14.60
N PHE A 85 1.91 7.66 13.99
CA PHE A 85 0.63 7.97 13.36
C PHE A 85 -0.42 8.46 14.36
N LEU A 86 -0.53 7.78 15.52
CA LEU A 86 -1.43 8.19 16.59
C LEU A 86 -0.97 9.49 17.26
N ARG A 87 0.35 9.68 17.44
CA ARG A 87 0.91 10.94 17.97
C ARG A 87 0.57 12.14 17.08
N ASN A 88 0.63 11.99 15.77
CA ASN A 88 0.25 13.05 14.84
C ASN A 88 -1.24 13.38 14.97
N PHE A 89 -2.11 12.37 15.02
CA PHE A 89 -3.54 12.59 15.26
C PHE A 89 -3.81 13.29 16.60
N LEU A 90 -3.14 12.87 17.68
CA LEU A 90 -3.30 13.48 19.00
C LEU A 90 -2.80 14.93 19.02
N ASN A 91 -1.71 15.24 18.30
CA ASN A 91 -1.23 16.61 18.16
C ASN A 91 -2.25 17.50 17.42
N ASP A 92 -2.81 17.01 16.32
CA ASP A 92 -3.83 17.72 15.54
C ASP A 92 -5.12 17.91 16.36
N LEU A 93 -5.54 16.86 17.09
CA LEU A 93 -6.72 16.90 17.96
C LEU A 93 -6.57 17.93 19.09
N VAL A 94 -5.36 18.03 19.66
CA VAL A 94 -5.04 19.01 20.70
C VAL A 94 -5.18 20.45 20.22
N GLU A 95 -4.94 20.72 18.93
CA GLU A 95 -5.11 22.05 18.37
C GLU A 95 -6.61 22.42 18.31
N SER A 96 -7.46 21.47 17.94
CA SER A 96 -8.93 21.60 17.94
C SER A 96 -9.58 21.70 19.33
N LEU A 97 -8.89 21.32 20.42
CA LEU A 97 -9.41 21.46 21.79
C LEU A 97 -9.66 22.93 22.20
N LYS A 98 -9.07 23.90 21.50
CA LYS A 98 -9.25 25.34 21.76
C LYS A 98 -10.53 25.91 21.14
N GLU A 99 -11.18 25.15 20.26
CA GLU A 99 -12.34 25.62 19.51
C GLU A 99 -13.65 25.36 20.25
N SER A 100 -14.61 26.27 20.08
CA SER A 100 -15.96 26.16 20.68
C SER A 100 -16.80 25.01 20.12
N LYS A 101 -16.34 24.34 19.05
CA LYS A 101 -17.00 23.21 18.38
C LYS A 101 -16.11 21.95 18.32
N PHE A 102 -15.35 21.68 19.37
CA PHE A 102 -14.45 20.53 19.48
C PHE A 102 -15.03 19.21 18.95
N SER A 103 -16.29 18.88 19.30
CA SER A 103 -16.92 17.61 18.89
C SER A 103 -17.11 17.44 17.38
N VAL A 104 -17.30 18.54 16.64
CA VAL A 104 -17.48 18.53 15.18
C VAL A 104 -16.11 18.48 14.49
N GLU A 105 -15.13 19.22 15.02
CA GLU A 105 -13.77 19.22 14.47
C GLU A 105 -13.06 17.89 14.66
N ALA A 106 -13.18 17.28 15.84
CA ALA A 106 -12.57 15.99 16.14
C ALA A 106 -13.13 14.88 15.23
N GLU A 107 -14.43 14.91 14.94
CA GLU A 107 -15.09 13.97 14.01
C GLU A 107 -14.57 14.15 12.58
N LYS A 108 -14.45 15.41 12.13
CA LYS A 108 -13.89 15.72 10.80
C LYS A 108 -12.43 15.29 10.69
N LEU A 109 -11.62 15.54 11.72
CA LEU A 109 -10.23 15.12 11.77
C LEU A 109 -10.10 13.59 11.67
N LEU A 110 -10.97 12.85 12.38
CA LEU A 110 -11.01 11.40 12.31
C LEU A 110 -11.30 10.90 10.88
N GLN A 111 -12.29 11.50 10.21
CA GLN A 111 -12.60 11.20 8.81
C GLN A 111 -11.42 11.50 7.87
N ASP A 112 -10.72 12.63 8.06
CA ASP A 112 -9.54 12.97 7.27
C ASP A 112 -8.41 11.94 7.45
N TYR A 113 -8.23 11.41 8.66
CA TYR A 113 -7.27 10.35 8.94
C TYR A 113 -7.70 9.00 8.35
N GLU A 114 -8.98 8.65 8.37
CA GLU A 114 -9.50 7.45 7.68
C GLU A 114 -9.24 7.51 6.16
N LEU A 115 -9.44 8.68 5.55
CA LEU A 115 -9.12 8.91 4.14
C LEU A 115 -7.62 8.80 3.86
N LYS A 116 -6.76 9.32 4.75
CA LYS A 116 -5.30 9.17 4.63
C LYS A 116 -4.89 7.68 4.65
N ILE A 117 -5.41 6.90 5.60
CA ILE A 117 -5.17 5.45 5.70
C ILE A 117 -5.57 4.76 4.39
N THR A 118 -6.74 5.10 3.85
CA THR A 118 -7.25 4.49 2.62
C THR A 118 -6.33 4.78 1.43
N LYS A 119 -5.85 6.02 1.29
CA LYS A 119 -4.91 6.44 0.23
C LYS A 119 -3.57 5.71 0.29
N GLU A 120 -3.03 5.48 1.50
CA GLU A 120 -1.78 4.73 1.68
C GLU A 120 -1.86 3.30 1.11
N PHE A 121 -3.04 2.68 1.11
CA PHE A 121 -3.23 1.32 0.58
C PHE A 121 -3.40 1.25 -0.94
N GLU A 122 -3.65 2.36 -1.63
CA GLU A 122 -3.94 2.36 -3.06
C GLU A 122 -2.76 1.81 -3.87
N LYS A 123 -1.54 2.26 -3.58
CA LYS A 123 -0.32 1.83 -4.28
C LYS A 123 -0.10 0.33 -4.14
N ALA A 124 -0.18 -0.19 -2.92
CA ALA A 124 -0.04 -1.62 -2.66
C ALA A 124 -1.13 -2.44 -3.38
N ARG A 125 -2.39 -1.99 -3.36
CA ARG A 125 -3.49 -2.65 -4.08
C ARG A 125 -3.28 -2.68 -5.59
N LEU A 126 -2.70 -1.62 -6.16
CA LEU A 126 -2.35 -1.59 -7.57
C LEU A 126 -1.27 -2.62 -7.89
N VAL A 127 -0.19 -2.69 -7.11
CA VAL A 127 0.88 -3.68 -7.33
C VAL A 127 0.40 -5.12 -7.18
N VAL A 128 -0.48 -5.39 -6.23
CA VAL A 128 -1.11 -6.73 -6.06
C VAL A 128 -1.82 -7.20 -7.33
N LYS A 129 -2.49 -6.29 -8.05
CA LYS A 129 -3.22 -6.62 -9.28
C LYS A 129 -2.31 -6.58 -10.51
N TRP A 130 -1.49 -5.54 -10.62
CA TRP A 130 -0.71 -5.26 -11.81
C TRP A 130 0.51 -6.20 -11.90
N GLY A 131 1.17 -6.54 -10.79
CA GLY A 131 2.32 -7.45 -10.78
C GLY A 131 2.06 -8.76 -11.53
N PRO A 132 1.05 -9.56 -11.14
CA PRO A 132 0.67 -10.77 -11.86
C PRO A 132 0.22 -10.53 -13.30
N MET A 133 -0.49 -9.42 -13.58
CA MET A 133 -0.95 -9.09 -14.94
C MET A 133 0.23 -8.83 -15.89
N PHE A 134 1.20 -7.99 -15.50
CA PHE A 134 2.40 -7.75 -16.29
C PHE A 134 3.29 -9.00 -16.39
N GLY A 135 3.34 -9.82 -15.35
CA GLY A 135 4.04 -11.12 -15.39
C GLY A 135 3.44 -12.07 -16.45
N LEU A 136 2.11 -12.16 -16.50
CA LEU A 136 1.37 -12.97 -17.48
C LEU A 136 1.46 -12.40 -18.90
N MET A 137 1.38 -11.07 -19.08
CA MET A 137 1.65 -10.45 -20.38
C MET A 137 3.08 -10.72 -20.85
N GLY A 138 4.04 -10.69 -19.93
CA GLY A 138 5.43 -11.03 -20.19
C GLY A 138 5.65 -12.46 -20.69
N THR A 139 4.69 -13.38 -20.49
CA THR A 139 4.78 -14.74 -21.05
C THR A 139 4.09 -14.89 -22.38
N LEU A 140 2.92 -14.28 -22.52
CA LEU A 140 2.09 -14.45 -23.71
C LEU A 140 2.69 -13.75 -24.93
N ILE A 141 3.37 -12.61 -24.73
CA ILE A 141 3.99 -11.85 -25.83
C ILE A 141 5.16 -12.63 -26.47
N PRO A 142 6.19 -13.10 -25.74
CA PRO A 142 7.32 -13.82 -26.35
C PRO A 142 6.97 -15.23 -26.85
N LEU A 143 5.83 -15.80 -26.43
CA LEU A 143 5.41 -17.13 -26.86
C LEU A 143 5.08 -17.19 -28.36
N GLY A 144 4.60 -16.09 -28.95
CA GLY A 144 4.40 -15.99 -30.40
C GLY A 144 5.72 -16.16 -31.19
N PRO A 145 6.73 -15.29 -30.98
CA PRO A 145 8.07 -15.46 -31.53
C PRO A 145 8.71 -16.83 -31.22
N ALA A 146 8.48 -17.37 -30.03
CA ALA A 146 9.02 -18.67 -29.62
C ALA A 146 8.49 -19.83 -30.48
N LEU A 147 7.16 -19.88 -30.70
CA LEU A 147 6.54 -20.90 -31.55
C LEU A 147 6.95 -20.78 -33.03
N MET A 148 7.14 -19.56 -33.53
CA MET A 148 7.68 -19.35 -34.88
C MET A 148 9.15 -19.78 -34.99
N GLY A 149 9.95 -19.57 -33.94
CA GLY A 149 11.33 -20.08 -33.88
C GLY A 149 11.38 -21.62 -33.92
N LEU A 150 10.42 -22.29 -33.28
CA LEU A 150 10.30 -23.75 -33.31
C LEU A 150 9.98 -24.26 -34.73
N THR A 151 9.04 -23.64 -35.45
CA THR A 151 8.71 -24.06 -36.83
C THR A 151 9.88 -23.83 -37.80
N ALA A 152 10.77 -22.88 -37.49
CA ALA A 152 12.00 -22.63 -38.22
C ALA A 152 13.20 -23.52 -37.79
N GLY A 153 13.02 -24.41 -36.81
CA GLY A 153 14.10 -25.26 -36.28
C GLY A 153 15.13 -24.53 -35.40
N ASN A 154 14.86 -23.29 -34.99
CA ASN A 154 15.75 -22.48 -34.15
C ASN A 154 15.46 -22.70 -32.65
N ILE A 155 16.05 -23.75 -32.10
CA ILE A 155 15.89 -24.13 -30.69
C ILE A 155 16.50 -23.07 -29.75
N GLN A 156 17.55 -22.38 -30.18
CA GLN A 156 18.22 -21.35 -29.37
C GLN A 156 17.30 -20.15 -29.09
N GLN A 157 16.59 -19.69 -30.14
CA GLN A 157 15.63 -18.59 -30.04
C GLN A 157 14.41 -18.99 -29.21
N LEU A 158 13.92 -20.22 -29.37
CA LEU A 158 12.87 -20.80 -28.54
C LEU A 158 13.26 -20.77 -27.05
N ALA A 159 14.44 -21.29 -26.71
CA ALA A 159 14.91 -21.37 -25.33
C ALA A 159 15.05 -19.97 -24.69
N THR A 160 15.62 -19.01 -25.40
CA THR A 160 15.83 -17.64 -24.90
C THR A 160 14.50 -16.95 -24.56
N ASN A 161 13.51 -17.05 -25.45
CA ASN A 161 12.18 -16.46 -25.24
C ASN A 161 11.43 -17.13 -24.09
N LEU A 162 11.59 -18.44 -23.90
CA LEU A 162 10.98 -19.17 -22.78
C LEU A 162 11.59 -18.78 -21.43
N VAL A 163 12.90 -18.59 -21.35
CA VAL A 163 13.57 -18.14 -20.10
C VAL A 163 13.01 -16.78 -19.67
N VAL A 164 12.85 -15.84 -20.61
CA VAL A 164 12.26 -14.53 -20.32
C VAL A 164 10.81 -14.70 -19.86
N ALA A 165 10.00 -15.48 -20.58
CA ALA A 165 8.60 -15.72 -20.22
C ALA A 165 8.44 -16.30 -18.81
N PHE A 166 9.20 -17.34 -18.45
CA PHE A 166 9.07 -17.93 -17.12
C PHE A 166 9.56 -16.97 -16.03
N ALA A 167 10.66 -16.25 -16.27
CA ALA A 167 11.17 -15.26 -15.32
C ALA A 167 10.15 -14.14 -15.04
N THR A 168 9.48 -13.61 -16.07
CA THR A 168 8.49 -12.53 -15.87
C THR A 168 7.29 -12.98 -15.03
N THR A 169 6.84 -14.23 -15.16
CA THR A 169 5.75 -14.76 -14.31
C THR A 169 6.18 -14.86 -12.87
N VAL A 170 7.34 -15.47 -12.62
CA VAL A 170 7.86 -15.67 -11.26
C VAL A 170 8.01 -14.32 -10.57
N LEU A 171 8.61 -13.35 -11.25
CA LEU A 171 8.78 -11.99 -10.72
C LEU A 171 7.45 -11.26 -10.50
N GLY A 172 6.48 -11.39 -11.41
CA GLY A 172 5.17 -10.77 -11.28
C GLY A 172 4.35 -11.31 -10.12
N LEU A 173 4.34 -12.63 -9.94
CA LEU A 173 3.71 -13.29 -8.80
C LEU A 173 4.40 -12.95 -7.49
N LEU A 174 5.74 -12.92 -7.47
CA LEU A 174 6.52 -12.55 -6.29
C LEU A 174 6.20 -11.11 -5.85
N ALA A 175 6.23 -10.14 -6.78
CA ALA A 175 5.93 -8.75 -6.48
C ALA A 175 4.49 -8.56 -5.98
N GLY A 176 3.52 -9.20 -6.64
CA GLY A 176 2.12 -9.18 -6.21
C GLY A 176 1.89 -9.83 -4.84
N GLY A 177 2.54 -10.97 -4.58
CA GLY A 177 2.45 -11.69 -3.30
C GLY A 177 3.07 -10.90 -2.14
N ILE A 178 4.23 -10.26 -2.35
CA ILE A 178 4.85 -9.37 -1.37
C ILE A 178 3.92 -8.19 -1.06
N ALA A 179 3.44 -7.49 -2.09
CA ALA A 179 2.55 -6.35 -1.91
C ALA A 179 1.25 -6.74 -1.18
N TYR A 180 0.72 -7.94 -1.44
CA TYR A 180 -0.49 -8.45 -0.79
C TYR A 180 -0.26 -8.73 0.69
N THR A 181 0.86 -9.35 1.04
CA THR A 181 1.25 -9.61 2.42
C THR A 181 1.38 -8.30 3.21
N ILE A 182 2.07 -7.31 2.66
CA ILE A 182 2.22 -5.98 3.27
C ILE A 182 0.85 -5.32 3.46
N LEU A 183 -0.01 -5.36 2.43
CA LEU A 183 -1.35 -4.80 2.49
C LEU A 183 -2.19 -5.44 3.61
N LEU A 184 -2.14 -6.77 3.76
CA LEU A 184 -2.91 -7.50 4.77
C LEU A 184 -2.49 -7.10 6.20
N VAL A 185 -1.18 -7.07 6.44
CA VAL A 185 -0.65 -6.74 7.77
C VAL A 185 -0.88 -5.26 8.09
N LYS A 186 -0.54 -4.34 7.17
CA LYS A 186 -0.79 -2.91 7.38
C LYS A 186 -2.27 -2.63 7.58
N LYS A 187 -3.17 -3.24 6.80
CA LYS A 187 -4.62 -3.05 6.99
C LYS A 187 -5.03 -3.35 8.43
N ARG A 188 -4.59 -4.47 9.00
CA ARG A 188 -4.88 -4.84 10.39
C ARG A 188 -4.38 -3.79 11.39
N TRP A 189 -3.18 -3.26 11.15
CA TRP A 189 -2.53 -2.26 11.97
C TRP A 189 -3.22 -0.90 11.96
N TYR A 190 -3.51 -0.36 10.78
CA TYR A 190 -4.18 0.94 10.67
C TYR A 190 -5.65 0.88 11.11
N THR A 191 -6.33 -0.27 10.95
CA THR A 191 -7.67 -0.45 11.54
C THR A 191 -7.64 -0.43 13.06
N GLN A 192 -6.59 -0.99 13.69
CA GLN A 192 -6.41 -0.86 15.14
C GLN A 192 -6.14 0.58 15.56
N ASP A 193 -5.28 1.29 14.83
CA ASP A 193 -4.99 2.69 15.12
C ASP A 193 -6.22 3.58 14.96
N LEU A 194 -7.04 3.36 13.93
CA LEU A 194 -8.30 4.08 13.74
C LEU A 194 -9.27 3.84 14.91
N SER A 195 -9.40 2.60 15.37
CA SER A 195 -10.22 2.27 16.54
C SER A 195 -9.69 2.95 17.81
N ASP A 196 -8.37 3.04 17.98
CA ASP A 196 -7.75 3.74 19.09
C ASP A 196 -8.00 5.27 18.99
N MET A 197 -8.06 5.85 17.79
CA MET A 197 -8.44 7.26 17.54
C MET A 197 -9.92 7.53 17.85
N GLU A 198 -10.83 6.67 17.37
CA GLU A 198 -12.26 6.72 17.67
C GLU A 198 -12.51 6.71 19.18
N TYR A 199 -11.82 5.81 19.90
CA TYR A 199 -11.89 5.72 21.35
C TYR A 199 -11.47 7.02 22.05
N VAL A 200 -10.40 7.68 21.56
CA VAL A 200 -9.95 8.97 22.11
C VAL A 200 -11.02 10.04 21.90
N VAL A 201 -11.58 10.16 20.70
CA VAL A 201 -12.61 11.15 20.37
C VAL A 201 -13.87 10.93 21.22
N GLU A 202 -14.32 9.69 21.35
CA GLU A 202 -15.50 9.33 22.14
C GLU A 202 -15.30 9.59 23.65
N MET A 203 -14.08 9.39 24.16
CA MET A 203 -13.77 9.67 25.56
C MET A 203 -13.72 11.16 25.90
N LEU A 204 -13.33 12.00 24.94
CA LEU A 204 -13.18 13.46 25.10
C LEU A 204 -14.45 14.25 24.72
N LYS A 205 -15.39 13.63 24.00
CA LYS A 205 -16.77 14.11 23.85
C LYS A 205 -17.48 14.19 25.21
#